data_AF-A0A0Q7YB09-F1
#
_entry.id   AF-A0A0Q7YB09-F1
#
_cell.length_a   1.000
_cell.length_b   1.000
_cell.length_c   1.000
_cell.angle_alpha   90.00
_cell.angle_beta   90.00
_cell.angle_gamma   90.00
#
_symmetry.space_group_name_H-M   'P 1'
#
loop_
_entity.id
_entity.type
_entity.pdbx_description
1 polymer ?
#
loop_
_entity_poly.entity_id
_entity_poly.type
_entity_poly.pdbx_seq_one_letter_code
_entity_poly.pdbx_strand_id
1 'polypeptide(L)'
;MAIAEMADLFGVTHRTLHFYEEKGLISPHRLGAMRVYGVDCIRRMSIISACREMGLSLASIQELMLQIADAQTQQEADLLFKTALETRKRELASELSTLHRQLQQIRTFTDGVNHGIPRKDECLPALTDQERDCLLLLTEGYKGAPLAERLGISGTQLIDLEEQLIAKLEVANRYQAAAKALILGILTH
;
A
#
# COMPACT_ATOMS: atom_id res chain seq x y z
N MET A 1 36.29 -16.32 7.31
CA MET A 1 36.04 -16.28 5.86
C MET A 1 36.36 -14.91 5.31
N ALA A 2 36.81 -14.84 4.06
CA ALA A 2 37.08 -13.57 3.37
C ALA A 2 35.77 -12.89 2.92
N ILE A 3 35.86 -11.64 2.44
CA ILE A 3 34.67 -10.89 1.98
C ILE A 3 33.95 -11.54 0.80
N ALA A 4 34.71 -12.15 -0.14
CA ALA A 4 34.13 -12.83 -1.30
C ALA A 4 33.32 -14.07 -0.88
N GLU A 5 33.89 -14.92 -0.03
CA GLU A 5 33.20 -16.10 0.52
C GLU A 5 31.93 -15.71 1.28
N MET A 6 31.98 -14.63 2.06
CA MET A 6 30.82 -14.12 2.80
C MET A 6 29.73 -13.61 1.86
N ALA A 7 30.12 -12.91 0.80
CA ALA A 7 29.22 -12.37 -0.20
C ALA A 7 28.51 -13.49 -0.97
N ASP A 8 29.27 -14.48 -1.41
CA ASP A 8 28.76 -15.65 -2.14
C ASP A 8 27.81 -16.49 -1.25
N LEU A 9 28.18 -16.70 0.02
CA LEU A 9 27.38 -17.49 0.96
C LEU A 9 25.99 -16.91 1.20
N PHE A 10 25.86 -15.58 1.26
CA PHE A 10 24.60 -14.89 1.51
C PHE A 10 23.97 -14.31 0.24
N GLY A 11 24.57 -14.53 -0.93
CA GLY A 11 24.09 -13.99 -2.20
C GLY A 11 24.03 -12.46 -2.23
N VAL A 12 24.94 -11.77 -1.53
CA VAL A 12 24.98 -10.30 -1.43
C VAL A 12 26.24 -9.75 -2.07
N THR A 13 26.22 -8.48 -2.45
CA THR A 13 27.43 -7.83 -3.02
C THR A 13 28.42 -7.44 -1.92
N HIS A 14 29.69 -7.26 -2.28
CA HIS A 14 30.70 -6.68 -1.38
C HIS A 14 30.25 -5.31 -0.84
N ARG A 15 29.60 -4.51 -1.70
CA ARG A 15 29.04 -3.20 -1.31
C ARG A 15 27.99 -3.35 -0.21
N THR A 16 27.15 -4.38 -0.27
CA THR A 16 26.16 -4.68 0.77
C THR A 16 26.83 -5.03 2.10
N LEU A 17 27.89 -5.84 2.07
CA LEU A 17 28.65 -6.18 3.28
C LEU A 17 29.33 -4.95 3.89
N HIS A 18 29.93 -4.08 3.08
CA HIS A 18 30.49 -2.81 3.57
C HIS A 18 29.42 -1.91 4.17
N PHE A 19 28.26 -1.83 3.53
CA PHE A 19 27.15 -1.05 4.04
C PHE A 19 26.63 -1.59 5.38
N TYR A 20 26.57 -2.91 5.57
CA TYR A 20 26.22 -3.51 6.85
C TYR A 20 27.29 -3.29 7.93
N GLU A 21 28.57 -3.27 7.55
CA GLU A 21 29.68 -2.87 8.43
C GLU A 21 29.53 -1.40 8.87
N GLU A 22 29.27 -0.49 7.94
CA GLU A 22 29.03 0.95 8.22
C GLU A 22 27.82 1.18 9.13
N LYS A 23 26.78 0.35 9.00
CA LYS A 23 25.59 0.39 9.85
C LYS A 23 25.75 -0.32 11.20
N GLY A 24 26.92 -0.88 11.49
CA GLY A 24 27.18 -1.61 12.73
C GLY A 24 26.39 -2.92 12.85
N LEU A 25 25.83 -3.42 11.73
CA LEU A 25 25.09 -4.66 11.70
C LEU A 25 26.02 -5.88 11.74
N ILE A 26 27.22 -5.75 11.19
CA ILE A 26 28.28 -6.76 11.25
C ILE A 26 29.62 -6.10 11.58
N SER A 27 30.47 -6.84 12.30
CA SER A 27 31.77 -6.33 12.76
C SER A 27 32.88 -7.32 12.40
N PRO A 28 33.39 -7.29 11.15
CA PRO A 28 34.49 -8.16 10.74
C PRO A 28 35.77 -7.81 11.48
N HIS A 29 36.61 -8.83 11.69
CA HIS A 29 37.95 -8.63 12.23
C HIS A 29 38.91 -8.25 11.09
N ARG A 30 39.99 -7.55 11.40
CA ARG A 30 41.02 -7.21 10.40
C ARG A 30 42.28 -8.02 10.66
N LEU A 31 42.72 -8.74 9.63
CA LEU A 31 44.03 -9.40 9.57
C LEU A 31 44.86 -8.67 8.51
N GLY A 32 45.66 -7.71 8.97
CA GLY A 32 46.36 -6.75 8.10
C GLY A 32 45.35 -5.90 7.33
N ALA A 33 45.44 -5.94 6.00
CA ALA A 33 44.50 -5.24 5.10
C ALA A 33 43.20 -6.02 4.84
N MET A 34 43.12 -7.30 5.23
CA MET A 34 42.00 -8.17 4.89
C MET A 34 40.93 -8.20 5.98
N ARG A 35 39.65 -8.10 5.58
CA ARG A 35 38.50 -8.35 6.45
C ARG A 35 38.26 -9.85 6.57
N VAL A 36 38.12 -10.30 7.81
CA VAL A 36 37.83 -11.68 8.16
C VAL A 36 36.53 -11.72 8.95
N TYR A 37 35.54 -12.38 8.36
CA TYR A 37 34.24 -12.60 8.97
C TYR A 37 34.31 -13.90 9.78
N GLY A 38 34.04 -13.79 11.08
CA GLY A 38 33.95 -14.91 12.01
C GLY A 38 32.54 -15.48 12.10
N VAL A 39 32.35 -16.47 12.97
CA VAL A 39 31.06 -17.16 13.18
C VAL A 39 29.97 -16.18 13.60
N ASP A 40 30.29 -15.17 14.41
CA ASP A 40 29.30 -14.18 14.86
C ASP A 40 28.76 -13.34 13.71
N CYS A 41 29.61 -12.97 12.74
CA CYS A 41 29.17 -12.26 11.55
C CYS A 41 28.22 -13.12 10.70
N ILE A 42 28.50 -14.42 10.59
CA ILE A 42 27.64 -15.38 9.88
C ILE A 42 26.28 -15.46 10.58
N ARG A 43 26.25 -15.66 11.90
CA ARG A 43 25.01 -15.73 12.68
C ARG A 43 24.17 -14.46 12.51
N ARG A 44 24.79 -13.28 12.62
CA ARG A 44 24.12 -12.00 12.42
C ARG A 44 23.58 -11.86 11.00
N MET A 45 24.35 -12.27 9.99
CA MET A 45 23.91 -12.22 8.60
C MET A 45 22.77 -13.18 8.28
N SER A 46 22.73 -14.36 8.91
CA SER A 46 21.58 -15.26 8.80
C SER A 46 20.30 -14.60 9.28
N ILE A 47 20.35 -13.90 10.42
CA ILE A 47 19.19 -13.18 10.96
C ILE A 47 18.81 -12.03 10.03
N ILE A 48 19.77 -11.21 9.61
CA ILE A 48 19.52 -10.07 8.70
C ILE A 48 18.89 -10.54 7.39
N SER A 49 19.40 -11.63 6.80
CA SER A 49 18.86 -12.20 5.55
C SER A 49 17.41 -12.63 5.73
N ALA A 50 17.11 -13.42 6.77
CA ALA A 50 15.76 -13.89 7.05
C ALA A 50 14.77 -12.73 7.28
N CYS A 51 15.16 -11.71 8.05
CA CYS A 51 14.32 -10.53 8.26
C CYS A 51 14.06 -9.76 6.97
N ARG A 52 15.08 -9.62 6.10
CA ARG A 52 14.93 -8.95 4.80
C ARG A 52 14.00 -9.71 3.86
N GLU A 53 14.08 -11.04 3.84
CA GLU A 53 13.17 -11.89 3.06
C GLU A 53 11.71 -11.75 3.53
N MET A 54 11.51 -11.54 4.83
CA MET A 54 10.19 -11.23 5.42
C MET A 54 9.75 -9.76 5.19
N GLY A 55 10.54 -8.98 4.47
CA GLY A 55 10.24 -7.60 4.12
C GLY A 55 10.41 -6.61 5.26
N LEU A 56 11.17 -6.93 6.31
CA LEU A 56 11.53 -5.95 7.33
C LEU A 56 12.48 -4.92 6.72
N SER A 57 12.26 -3.66 7.08
CA SER A 57 13.17 -2.58 6.69
C SER A 57 14.51 -2.73 7.41
N LEU A 58 15.58 -2.23 6.78
CA LEU A 58 16.91 -2.28 7.42
C LEU A 58 16.96 -1.50 8.74
N ALA A 59 16.21 -0.40 8.85
CA ALA A 59 16.13 0.39 10.08
C ALA A 59 15.52 -0.45 11.21
N SER A 60 14.41 -1.15 10.93
CA SER A 60 13.77 -2.06 11.89
C SER A 60 14.69 -3.23 12.28
N ILE A 61 15.46 -3.77 11.33
CA ILE A 61 16.46 -4.81 11.61
C ILE A 61 17.56 -4.25 12.53
N GLN A 62 18.03 -3.03 12.28
CA GLN A 62 19.05 -2.41 13.11
C GLN A 62 18.57 -2.20 14.55
N GLU A 63 17.36 -1.65 14.73
CA GLU A 63 16.74 -1.48 16.05
C GLU A 63 16.56 -2.83 16.77
N LEU A 64 16.04 -3.84 16.07
CA LEU A 64 15.86 -5.18 16.62
C LEU A 64 17.20 -5.80 17.07
N MET A 65 18.24 -5.67 16.24
CA MET A 65 19.57 -6.20 16.56
C MET A 65 20.22 -5.47 17.74
N LEU A 66 19.93 -4.18 17.94
CA LEU A 66 20.37 -3.43 19.13
C LEU A 66 19.63 -3.92 20.38
N GLN A 67 18.31 -4.05 20.33
CA GLN A 67 17.51 -4.56 21.44
C GLN A 67 17.90 -5.98 21.84
N ILE A 68 18.17 -6.85 20.86
CA ILE A 68 18.66 -8.22 21.11
C ILE A 68 20.06 -8.21 21.74
N ALA A 69 20.92 -7.24 21.38
CA ALA A 69 22.25 -7.12 21.98
C ALA A 69 22.18 -6.70 23.46
N ASP A 70 21.17 -5.89 23.83
CA ASP A 70 20.94 -5.43 25.20
C ASP A 70 20.15 -6.43 26.06
N ALA A 71 19.55 -7.45 25.44
CA ALA A 71 18.77 -8.48 26.13
C ALA A 71 19.64 -9.29 27.11
N GLN A 72 19.15 -9.48 28.33
CA GLN A 72 19.90 -10.16 29.39
C GLN A 72 19.74 -11.68 29.33
N THR A 73 18.71 -12.16 28.63
CA THR A 73 18.41 -13.59 28.49
C THR A 73 18.01 -13.94 27.07
N GLN A 74 18.22 -15.20 26.68
CA GLN A 74 17.76 -15.69 25.37
C GLN A 74 16.24 -15.57 25.22
N GLN A 75 15.48 -15.76 26.30
CA GLN A 75 14.02 -15.64 26.28
C GLN A 75 13.56 -14.22 25.94
N GLU A 76 14.27 -13.21 26.45
CA GLU A 76 14.01 -11.80 26.14
C GLU A 76 14.31 -11.49 24.67
N ALA A 77 15.45 -11.95 24.15
CA ALA A 77 15.81 -11.83 22.74
C ALA A 77 14.77 -12.50 21.81
N ASP A 78 14.31 -13.71 22.16
CA ASP A 78 13.30 -14.44 21.41
C ASP A 78 11.95 -13.70 21.40
N LEU A 79 11.58 -13.08 22.53
CA LEU A 79 10.36 -12.28 22.64
C LEU A 79 10.43 -11.01 21.78
N LEU A 80 11.57 -10.31 21.79
CA LEU A 80 11.81 -9.12 20.95
C LEU A 80 11.68 -9.49 19.46
N PHE A 81 12.33 -10.58 19.05
CA PHE A 81 12.28 -11.07 17.68
C PHE A 81 10.84 -11.43 17.27
N LYS A 82 10.13 -12.20 18.10
CA LYS A 82 8.74 -12.56 17.87
C LYS A 82 7.83 -11.33 17.75
N THR A 83 8.04 -10.34 18.61
CA THR A 83 7.25 -9.09 18.60
C THR A 83 7.47 -8.29 17.33
N ALA A 84 8.70 -8.21 16.85
CA ALA A 84 9.02 -7.56 15.58
C ALA A 84 8.32 -8.26 14.39
N LEU A 85 8.36 -9.60 14.35
CA LEU A 85 7.70 -10.37 13.28
C LEU A 85 6.17 -10.26 13.32
N GLU A 86 5.55 -10.33 14.50
CA GLU A 86 4.09 -10.14 14.63
C GLU A 86 3.67 -8.70 14.28
N THR A 87 4.54 -7.72 14.47
CA THR A 87 4.30 -6.35 13.99
C THR A 87 4.32 -6.31 12.47
N ARG A 88 5.36 -6.87 11.83
CA ARG A 88 5.43 -6.93 10.36
C ARG A 88 4.27 -7.69 9.74
N LYS A 89 3.85 -8.80 10.36
CA LYS A 89 2.68 -9.58 9.93
C LYS A 89 1.38 -8.76 9.98
N ARG A 90 1.19 -7.93 11.01
CA ARG A 90 0.04 -7.02 11.10
C ARG A 90 0.07 -5.94 10.01
N GLU A 91 1.24 -5.39 9.72
CA GLU A 91 1.41 -4.44 8.61
C GLU A 91 1.03 -5.08 7.27
N LEU A 92 1.57 -6.28 6.98
CA LEU A 92 1.24 -7.02 5.76
C LEU A 92 -0.26 -7.36 5.66
N ALA A 93 -0.92 -7.70 6.76
CA ALA A 93 -2.37 -7.94 6.77
C ALA A 93 -3.17 -6.67 6.45
N SER A 94 -2.70 -5.51 6.92
CA SER A 94 -3.27 -4.21 6.59
C SER A 94 -3.06 -3.87 5.11
N GLU A 95 -1.84 -4.04 4.60
CA GLU A 95 -1.49 -3.86 3.19
C GLU A 95 -2.32 -4.77 2.26
N LEU A 96 -2.55 -6.03 2.65
CA LEU A 96 -3.41 -6.94 1.90
C LEU A 96 -4.86 -6.45 1.87
N SER A 97 -5.36 -5.93 2.98
CA SER A 97 -6.73 -5.39 3.06
C SER A 97 -6.90 -4.15 2.17
N THR A 98 -5.90 -3.27 2.12
CA THR A 98 -5.94 -2.09 1.24
C THR A 98 -5.85 -2.49 -0.23
N LEU A 99 -4.96 -3.43 -0.58
CA LEU A 99 -4.84 -3.96 -1.94
C LEU A 99 -6.13 -4.66 -2.39
N HIS A 100 -6.76 -5.46 -1.53
CA HIS A 100 -8.06 -6.07 -1.83
C HIS A 100 -9.14 -5.01 -2.10
N ARG A 101 -9.20 -3.95 -1.28
CA ARG A 101 -10.13 -2.84 -1.51
C ARG A 101 -9.86 -2.14 -2.84
N GLN A 102 -8.59 -1.88 -3.17
CA GLN A 102 -8.21 -1.27 -4.44
C GLN A 102 -8.59 -2.16 -5.64
N LEU A 103 -8.32 -3.46 -5.56
CA LEU A 103 -8.74 -4.42 -6.58
C LEU A 103 -10.26 -4.47 -6.74
N GLN A 104 -11.01 -4.45 -5.64
CA GLN A 104 -12.47 -4.41 -5.68
C GLN A 104 -12.97 -3.12 -6.35
N GLN A 105 -12.38 -1.96 -6.02
CA GLN A 105 -12.71 -0.70 -6.70
C GLN A 105 -12.45 -0.79 -8.20
N ILE A 106 -11.28 -1.28 -8.60
CA ILE A 106 -10.93 -1.47 -10.02
C ILE A 106 -11.94 -2.40 -10.71
N ARG A 107 -12.35 -3.50 -10.06
CA ARG A 107 -13.38 -4.42 -10.61
C ARG A 107 -14.71 -3.72 -10.80
N THR A 108 -15.25 -3.04 -9.79
CA THR A 108 -16.51 -2.29 -9.91
C THR A 108 -16.47 -1.29 -11.07
N PHE A 109 -15.33 -0.63 -11.28
CA PHE A 109 -15.14 0.27 -12.42
C PHE A 109 -15.01 -0.45 -13.76
N THR A 110 -14.26 -1.57 -13.81
CA THR A 110 -13.97 -2.29 -15.05
C THR A 110 -15.15 -3.17 -15.50
N ASP A 111 -15.92 -3.73 -14.58
CA ASP A 111 -17.15 -4.46 -14.90
C ASP A 111 -18.19 -3.53 -15.53
N GLY A 112 -18.18 -2.25 -15.16
CA GLY A 112 -18.92 -1.20 -15.88
C GLY A 112 -18.38 -0.86 -17.28
N VAL A 113 -17.17 -1.33 -17.65
CA VAL A 113 -16.56 -1.19 -18.99
C VAL A 113 -16.66 -2.50 -19.79
N ASN A 114 -16.74 -3.65 -19.13
CA ASN A 114 -16.88 -4.99 -19.73
C ASN A 114 -18.32 -5.34 -20.13
N HIS A 115 -19.31 -4.50 -19.83
CA HIS A 115 -20.45 -4.33 -20.73
C HIS A 115 -19.96 -3.61 -21.99
N GLY A 116 -19.17 -4.35 -22.77
CA GLY A 116 -18.33 -3.82 -23.82
C GLY A 116 -19.15 -3.10 -24.86
N ILE A 117 -18.65 -1.94 -25.34
CA ILE A 117 -19.25 -1.12 -26.39
C ILE A 117 -20.76 -1.06 -26.19
N PRO A 118 -21.32 -0.08 -25.45
CA PRO A 118 -22.74 -0.08 -25.11
C PRO A 118 -23.53 -0.48 -26.35
N ARG A 119 -24.09 -1.70 -26.33
CA ARG A 119 -25.05 -2.07 -27.36
C ARG A 119 -26.08 -0.96 -27.24
N LYS A 120 -26.51 -0.42 -28.37
CA LYS A 120 -27.41 0.74 -28.49
C LYS A 120 -28.72 0.66 -27.66
N ASP A 121 -28.93 -0.46 -26.96
CA ASP A 121 -30.08 -0.89 -26.18
C ASP A 121 -29.77 -1.22 -24.69
N GLU A 122 -28.54 -1.09 -24.19
CA GLU A 122 -28.34 -0.98 -22.72
C GLU A 122 -28.79 0.43 -22.34
N CYS A 123 -30.02 0.54 -21.85
CA CYS A 123 -30.55 1.79 -21.31
C CYS A 123 -29.54 2.37 -20.32
N LEU A 124 -28.87 3.45 -20.72
CA LEU A 124 -28.29 4.41 -19.79
C LEU A 124 -29.26 4.55 -18.63
N PRO A 125 -28.82 4.44 -17.36
CA PRO A 125 -29.72 4.69 -16.24
C PRO A 125 -30.42 6.01 -16.53
N ALA A 126 -31.75 6.02 -16.46
CA ALA A 126 -32.54 7.21 -16.75
C ALA A 126 -32.22 8.26 -15.69
N LEU A 127 -31.16 9.03 -15.96
CA LEU A 127 -30.73 10.13 -15.13
C LEU A 127 -31.68 11.28 -15.41
N THR A 128 -32.22 11.86 -14.34
CA THR A 128 -32.98 13.10 -14.43
C THR A 128 -32.04 14.25 -14.83
N ASP A 129 -32.59 15.36 -15.33
CA ASP A 129 -31.78 16.53 -15.65
C ASP A 129 -31.01 17.03 -14.42
N GLN A 130 -31.66 16.99 -13.26
CA GLN A 130 -31.07 17.34 -11.97
C GLN A 130 -29.90 16.42 -11.55
N GLU A 131 -29.99 15.12 -11.86
CA GLU A 131 -28.90 14.17 -11.62
C GLU A 131 -27.70 14.45 -12.55
N ARG A 132 -27.95 14.81 -13.82
CA ARG A 132 -26.86 15.19 -14.75
C ARG A 132 -26.18 16.49 -14.34
N ASP A 133 -26.95 17.50 -13.95
CA ASP A 133 -26.43 18.79 -13.47
C ASP A 133 -25.59 18.59 -12.20
N CYS A 134 -26.03 17.71 -11.30
CA CYS A 134 -25.26 17.35 -10.11
C CYS A 134 -23.92 16.70 -10.47
N LEU A 135 -23.92 15.72 -11.37
CA LEU A 135 -22.68 15.07 -11.83
C LEU A 135 -21.74 16.06 -12.53
N LEU A 136 -22.26 16.98 -13.35
CA LEU A 136 -21.47 18.01 -14.02
C LEU A 136 -20.80 18.95 -13.01
N LEU A 137 -21.57 19.48 -12.06
CA LEU A 137 -21.03 20.33 -11.00
C LEU A 137 -20.00 19.61 -10.11
N LEU A 138 -20.18 18.30 -9.87
CA LEU A 138 -19.16 17.48 -9.20
C LEU A 138 -17.86 17.40 -10.01
N THR A 139 -17.93 17.29 -11.34
CA THR A 139 -16.73 17.32 -12.21
C THR A 139 -16.03 18.68 -12.24
N GLU A 140 -16.78 19.77 -12.05
CA GLU A 140 -16.25 21.13 -11.91
C GLU A 140 -15.68 21.43 -10.52
N GLY A 141 -15.81 20.49 -9.57
CA GLY A 141 -15.26 20.60 -8.21
C GLY A 141 -16.18 21.20 -7.16
N TYR A 142 -17.47 21.41 -7.46
CA TYR A 142 -18.45 21.82 -6.46
C TYR A 142 -18.78 20.68 -5.49
N LYS A 143 -18.98 21.00 -4.21
CA LYS A 143 -19.34 20.04 -3.15
C LYS A 143 -20.13 20.72 -2.03
N GLY A 144 -20.96 19.96 -1.31
CA GLY A 144 -21.64 20.45 -0.10
C GLY A 144 -22.58 21.62 -0.36
N ALA A 145 -22.56 22.65 0.50
CA ALA A 145 -23.47 23.79 0.40
C ALA A 145 -23.40 24.54 -0.95
N PRO A 146 -22.21 24.85 -1.53
CA PRO A 146 -22.12 25.44 -2.87
C PRO A 146 -22.75 24.61 -3.99
N LEU A 147 -22.70 23.27 -3.87
CA LEU A 147 -23.34 22.37 -4.84
C LEU A 147 -24.86 22.42 -4.69
N ALA A 148 -25.37 22.36 -3.45
CA ALA A 148 -26.80 22.45 -3.16
C ALA A 148 -27.40 23.79 -3.62
N GLU A 149 -26.68 24.89 -3.40
CA GLU A 149 -27.09 26.25 -3.82
C GLU A 149 -27.22 26.36 -5.33
N ARG A 150 -26.25 25.85 -6.10
CA ARG A 150 -26.32 25.86 -7.56
C ARG A 150 -27.38 24.95 -8.14
N LEU A 151 -27.67 23.84 -7.48
CA LEU A 151 -28.76 22.94 -7.83
C LEU A 151 -30.14 23.45 -7.36
N GLY A 152 -30.18 24.54 -6.59
CA GLY A 152 -31.42 25.11 -6.06
C GLY A 152 -32.15 24.21 -5.05
N ILE A 153 -31.42 23.33 -4.35
CA ILE A 153 -31.98 22.33 -3.41
C ILE A 153 -31.45 22.50 -1.99
N SER A 154 -32.16 21.90 -1.02
CA SER A 154 -31.68 21.82 0.36
C SER A 154 -30.50 20.84 0.48
N GLY A 155 -29.69 21.02 1.53
CA GLY A 155 -28.60 20.09 1.82
C GLY A 155 -29.06 18.65 2.06
N THR A 156 -30.26 18.45 2.60
CA THR A 156 -30.85 17.10 2.78
C THR A 156 -31.23 16.47 1.44
N GLN A 157 -31.84 17.24 0.53
CA GLN A 157 -32.17 16.79 -0.83
C GLN A 157 -30.92 16.45 -1.64
N LEU A 158 -29.81 17.19 -1.42
CA LEU A 158 -28.54 16.87 -2.07
C LEU A 158 -27.99 15.52 -1.61
N ILE A 159 -28.09 15.19 -0.32
CA ILE A 159 -27.65 13.89 0.21
C ILE A 159 -28.47 12.76 -0.43
N ASP A 160 -29.80 12.89 -0.46
CA ASP A 160 -30.68 11.90 -1.08
C ASP A 160 -30.37 11.72 -2.58
N LEU A 161 -30.09 12.82 -3.29
CA LEU A 161 -29.70 12.82 -4.70
C LEU A 161 -28.34 12.12 -4.92
N GLU A 162 -27.36 12.39 -4.06
CA GLU A 162 -26.05 11.72 -4.11
C GLU A 162 -26.18 10.21 -3.86
N GLU A 163 -27.02 9.78 -2.90
CA GLU A 163 -27.28 8.35 -2.64
C GLU A 163 -27.97 7.66 -3.81
N GLN A 164 -28.95 8.32 -4.44
CA GLN A 164 -29.62 7.82 -5.65
C GLN A 164 -28.66 7.67 -6.83
N LEU A 165 -27.77 8.65 -7.04
CA LEU A 165 -26.74 8.59 -8.07
C LEU A 165 -25.76 7.43 -7.85
N ILE A 166 -25.31 7.25 -6.61
CA ILE A 166 -24.42 6.15 -6.20
C ILE A 166 -25.07 4.79 -6.47
N ALA A 167 -26.36 4.64 -6.13
CA ALA A 167 -27.12 3.42 -6.38
C ALA A 167 -27.36 3.18 -7.88
N LYS A 168 -27.83 4.19 -8.63
CA LYS A 168 -28.13 4.09 -10.07
C LYS A 168 -26.90 3.77 -10.92
N LEU A 169 -25.74 4.31 -10.53
CA LEU A 169 -24.49 4.08 -11.24
C LEU A 169 -23.69 2.90 -10.68
N GLU A 170 -24.20 2.20 -9.65
CA GLU A 170 -23.54 1.05 -9.00
C GLU A 170 -22.08 1.33 -8.61
N VAL A 171 -21.85 2.48 -8.00
CA VAL A 171 -20.52 2.93 -7.55
C VAL A 171 -20.50 3.11 -6.04
N ALA A 172 -19.32 3.26 -5.45
CA ALA A 172 -19.19 3.36 -3.99
C ALA A 172 -19.19 4.80 -3.46
N ASN A 173 -19.04 5.82 -4.32
CA ASN A 173 -19.11 7.22 -3.90
C ASN A 173 -19.40 8.18 -5.08
N ARG A 174 -19.76 9.42 -4.75
CA ARG A 174 -20.11 10.48 -5.71
C ARG A 174 -19.04 10.83 -6.74
N TYR A 175 -17.75 10.73 -6.40
CA TYR A 175 -16.68 10.99 -7.37
C TYR A 175 -16.52 9.82 -8.34
N GLN A 176 -16.78 8.59 -7.89
CA GLN A 176 -16.86 7.45 -8.78
C GLN A 176 -18.07 7.55 -9.70
N ALA A 177 -19.20 8.11 -9.22
CA ALA A 177 -20.38 8.38 -10.05
C ALA A 177 -20.05 9.38 -11.17
N ALA A 178 -19.43 10.51 -10.82
CA ALA A 178 -18.96 11.50 -11.78
C ALA A 178 -17.95 10.92 -12.79
N ALA A 179 -16.96 10.15 -12.31
CA ALA A 179 -15.98 9.50 -13.18
C ALA A 179 -16.61 8.47 -14.13
N LYS A 180 -17.53 7.62 -13.64
CA LYS A 180 -18.26 6.65 -14.46
C LYS A 180 -19.14 7.34 -15.50
N ALA A 181 -19.79 8.46 -15.15
CA ALA A 181 -20.58 9.26 -16.06
C ALA A 181 -19.76 9.89 -17.20
N LEU A 182 -18.54 10.36 -16.92
CA LEU A 182 -17.60 10.82 -17.95
C LEU A 182 -17.12 9.68 -18.86
N ILE A 183 -16.72 8.54 -18.27
CA ILE A 183 -16.22 7.37 -19.01
C ILE A 183 -17.28 6.78 -19.95
N LEU A 184 -18.53 6.72 -19.49
CA LEU A 184 -19.66 6.22 -20.27
C LEU A 184 -20.19 7.24 -21.28
N GLY A 185 -19.62 8.45 -21.36
CA GLY A 185 -20.06 9.50 -22.28
C GLY A 185 -21.44 10.09 -21.95
N ILE A 186 -21.91 9.92 -20.71
CA ILE A 186 -23.17 10.49 -20.21
C ILE A 186 -23.05 12.01 -20.12
N LEU A 187 -21.90 12.48 -19.66
CA LEU A 187 -21.52 13.89 -19.65
C LEU A 187 -20.63 14.13 -20.87
N THR A 188 -21.10 14.95 -21.80
CA THR A 188 -20.26 15.48 -22.88
C THR A 188 -19.41 16.63 -22.34
N HIS A 189 -18.13 16.64 -22.70
CA HIS A 189 -17.21 17.75 -22.45
C HIS A 189 -17.74 19.10 -22.96
#